data_AF-A0AA85KG99-F1
#
_entry.id   AF-A0AA85KG99-F1
#
_cell.length_a   1.000
_cell.length_b   1.000
_cell.length_c   1.000
_cell.angle_alpha   90.00
_cell.angle_beta   90.00
_cell.angle_gamma   90.00
#
_symmetry.space_group_name_H-M   'P 1'
#
loop_
_entity.id
_entity.type
_entity.pdbx_description
1 polymer ?
#
loop_
_entity_poly.entity_id
_entity_poly.type
_entity_poly.pdbx_seq_one_letter_code
_entity_poly.pdbx_strand_id
1 'polypeptide(L)'
;MKWNNSNSKYLKIRVTLHESELEFNISPKSTGKYLFDLVCSTIGLRETWYFGLQFYSFFPNGRMRLSHWLKLDKKIISQKPEDVSKPLCFFFHTKFFPEDVEQELIQATTRRLFYLSVKATILNRSESNMNGNCFGDLCPSLDVAILLASLASQAEYGDVCEDELSDTEELTSLPRRIIRLIPAQLWTQVQSTQGVTQKFKEYYKSHKGMNRDKAELQYLKVAQIHHLFGVDFFPIVCVRMKCPRMSNLTRNFTQNEFTILHNTNKCQTNAWLGVTASGLQLYGKCQRDPPQFTFPWNLIKNVSYRERKVS
;
A
#
# COMPACT_ATOMS: atom_id res chain seq x y z
N MET A 1 36.25 27.20 24.76
CA MET A 1 36.17 26.75 23.35
C MET A 1 34.74 26.92 22.90
N LYS A 2 34.51 27.78 21.90
CA LYS A 2 33.19 28.15 21.41
C LYS A 2 32.59 26.96 20.67
N TRP A 3 31.42 26.49 21.08
CA TRP A 3 30.64 25.53 20.29
C TRP A 3 30.37 26.12 18.91
N ASN A 4 30.81 25.41 17.87
CA ASN A 4 30.47 25.69 16.50
C ASN A 4 28.95 25.54 16.34
N ASN A 5 28.25 26.67 16.44
CA ASN A 5 26.89 26.79 15.97
C ASN A 5 26.96 26.77 14.43
N SER A 6 26.97 25.58 13.84
CA SER A 6 26.73 25.38 12.41
C SER A 6 25.28 25.70 12.13
N ASN A 7 24.97 27.00 12.15
CA ASN A 7 23.69 27.58 11.83
C ASN A 7 23.49 27.39 10.32
N SER A 8 23.19 26.17 9.88
CA SER A 8 22.87 25.90 8.49
C SER A 8 21.65 26.75 8.16
N LYS A 9 21.82 27.75 7.29
CA LYS A 9 20.74 28.66 6.88
C LYS A 9 19.54 27.89 6.30
N TYR A 10 19.77 26.65 5.83
CA TYR A 10 18.78 25.78 5.22
C TYR A 10 18.94 24.33 5.69
N LEU A 11 17.83 23.62 5.79
CA LEU A 11 17.78 22.17 5.91
C LEU A 11 17.82 21.57 4.51
N LYS A 12 18.79 20.71 4.25
CA LYS A 12 18.78 19.88 3.03
C LYS A 12 17.82 18.71 3.27
N ILE A 13 16.85 18.54 2.37
CA ILE A 13 15.83 17.50 2.46
C ILE A 13 15.84 16.68 1.17
N ARG A 14 15.75 15.37 1.30
CA ARG A 14 15.56 14.44 0.19
C ARG A 14 14.22 13.74 0.37
N VAL A 15 13.38 13.80 -0.66
CA VAL A 15 12.10 13.11 -0.70
C VAL A 15 12.16 12.06 -1.81
N THR A 16 12.11 10.79 -1.44
CA THR A 16 12.08 9.67 -2.39
C THR A 16 10.63 9.31 -2.71
N LEU A 17 10.29 9.31 -4.00
CA LEU A 17 9.06 8.77 -4.57
C LEU A 17 9.39 7.43 -5.25
N HIS A 18 8.38 6.73 -5.78
CA HIS A 18 8.60 5.45 -6.48
C HIS A 18 9.50 5.55 -7.72
N GLU A 19 9.45 6.66 -8.46
CA GLU A 19 10.17 6.83 -9.74
C GLU A 19 11.09 8.05 -9.77
N SER A 20 11.13 8.83 -8.69
CA SER A 20 11.90 10.07 -8.65
C SER A 20 12.39 10.38 -7.25
N GLU A 21 13.47 11.15 -7.17
CA GLU A 21 13.94 11.74 -5.93
C GLU A 21 13.94 13.25 -6.08
N LEU A 22 13.40 13.94 -5.08
CA LEU A 22 13.34 15.40 -5.05
C LEU A 22 14.24 15.90 -3.92
N GLU A 23 15.11 16.86 -4.23
CA GLU A 23 15.95 17.52 -3.23
C GLU A 23 15.48 18.97 -3.03
N PHE A 24 15.31 19.37 -1.76
CA PHE A 24 14.88 20.70 -1.38
C PHE A 24 15.82 21.30 -0.33
N ASN A 25 15.97 22.62 -0.35
CA ASN A 25 16.60 23.38 0.71
C ASN A 25 15.52 24.26 1.35
N ILE A 26 15.12 23.94 2.58
CA ILE A 26 14.03 24.66 3.26
C ILE A 26 14.51 25.33 4.54
N SER A 27 13.75 26.32 5.03
CA SER A 27 14.06 26.96 6.30
C SER A 27 13.93 25.99 7.47
N PRO A 28 14.80 26.05 8.50
CA PRO A 28 14.65 25.27 9.72
C PRO A 28 13.34 25.55 10.48
N LYS A 29 12.69 26.68 10.21
CA LYS A 29 11.40 27.05 10.81
C LYS A 29 10.20 26.41 10.10
N SER A 30 10.38 25.79 8.94
CA SER A 30 9.31 25.23 8.12
C SER A 30 8.57 24.09 8.82
N THR A 31 7.26 24.04 8.57
CA THR A 31 6.36 22.99 9.06
C THR A 31 6.36 21.78 8.12
N GLY A 32 5.85 20.64 8.60
CA GLY A 32 5.63 19.47 7.76
C GLY A 32 4.69 19.77 6.60
N LYS A 33 3.67 20.63 6.81
CA LYS A 33 2.75 21.09 5.77
C LYS A 33 3.48 21.77 4.62
N TYR A 34 4.39 22.70 4.92
CA TYR A 34 5.14 23.42 3.90
C TYR A 34 5.95 22.48 3.00
N LEU A 35 6.65 21.50 3.58
CA LEU A 35 7.38 20.50 2.81
C LEU A 35 6.44 19.65 1.96
N PHE A 36 5.31 19.21 2.53
CA PHE A 36 4.33 18.41 1.82
C PHE A 36 3.71 19.16 0.62
N ASP A 37 3.28 20.40 0.82
CA ASP A 37 2.73 21.25 -0.25
C ASP A 37 3.77 21.49 -1.35
N LEU A 38 5.05 21.69 -0.99
CA LEU A 38 6.15 21.87 -1.94
C LEU A 38 6.36 20.62 -2.81
N VAL A 39 6.35 19.44 -2.20
CA VAL A 39 6.41 18.15 -2.93
C VAL A 39 5.23 18.01 -3.87
N CYS A 40 4.00 18.21 -3.38
CA CYS A 40 2.78 18.08 -4.18
C CYS A 40 2.75 19.07 -5.37
N SER A 41 3.16 20.32 -5.14
CA SER A 41 3.27 21.32 -6.20
C SER A 41 4.30 20.94 -7.27
N THR A 42 5.47 20.43 -6.85
CA THR A 42 6.55 20.02 -7.76
C THR A 42 6.12 18.89 -8.70
N ILE A 43 5.33 17.93 -8.19
CA ILE A 43 4.82 16.81 -8.99
C ILE A 43 3.48 17.10 -9.68
N GLY A 44 2.89 18.29 -9.48
CA GLY A 44 1.60 18.66 -10.05
C GLY A 44 0.39 17.92 -9.43
N LEU A 45 0.51 17.45 -8.20
CA LEU A 45 -0.54 16.72 -7.48
C LEU A 45 -1.48 17.69 -6.74
N ARG A 46 -2.78 17.58 -7.01
CA ARG A 46 -3.86 18.33 -6.33
C ARG A 46 -4.67 17.45 -5.38
N GLU A 47 -4.79 16.15 -5.68
CA GLU A 47 -5.47 15.15 -4.84
C GLU A 47 -4.59 14.72 -3.66
N THR A 48 -4.25 15.67 -2.79
CA THR A 48 -3.22 15.46 -1.76
C THR A 48 -3.69 14.62 -0.56
N TRP A 49 -5.01 14.43 -0.40
CA TRP A 49 -5.59 13.74 0.77
C TRP A 49 -5.24 12.25 0.86
N TYR A 50 -4.81 11.62 -0.23
CA TYR A 50 -4.40 10.21 -0.23
C TYR A 50 -2.97 9.98 0.25
N PHE A 51 -2.13 11.02 0.30
CA PHE A 51 -0.69 10.85 0.45
C PHE A 51 -0.16 11.42 1.75
N GLY A 52 1.06 11.00 2.10
CA GLY A 52 1.80 11.58 3.21
C GLY A 52 3.30 11.35 3.07
N LEU A 53 4.06 12.00 3.96
CA LEU A 53 5.49 11.81 4.08
C LEU A 53 5.79 10.90 5.26
N GLN A 54 6.63 9.90 5.02
CA GLN A 54 7.12 8.97 6.01
C GLN A 54 8.62 9.21 6.25
N PHE A 55 9.09 9.00 7.47
CA PHE A 55 10.52 8.96 7.76
C PHE A 55 10.83 7.84 8.74
N TYR A 56 12.02 7.25 8.62
CA TYR A 56 12.51 6.29 9.59
C TYR A 56 13.04 7.01 10.82
N SER A 57 12.83 6.40 11.99
CA SER A 57 13.48 6.81 13.23
C SER A 57 14.45 5.71 13.62
N PHE A 58 15.72 6.06 13.83
CA PHE A 58 16.68 5.15 14.44
C PHE A 58 16.47 5.14 15.95
N PHE A 59 16.33 3.95 16.54
CA PHE A 59 16.39 3.81 17.99
C PHE A 59 17.86 3.93 18.47
N PRO A 60 18.09 4.30 19.74
CA PRO A 60 19.43 4.33 20.35
C PRO A 60 20.20 3.00 20.30
N ASN A 61 19.50 1.89 20.05
CA ASN A 61 20.07 0.54 19.94
C ASN A 61 20.43 0.14 18.49
N GLY A 62 20.42 1.08 17.54
CA GLY A 62 20.74 0.84 16.13
C GLY A 62 19.65 0.14 15.33
N ARG A 63 18.53 -0.25 15.94
CA ARG A 63 17.38 -0.81 15.21
C ARG A 63 16.58 0.32 14.56
N MET A 64 16.36 0.21 13.26
CA MET A 64 15.51 1.14 12.51
C MET A 64 14.04 0.82 12.83
N ARG A 65 13.29 1.77 13.41
CA ARG A 65 11.85 1.60 13.58
C ARG A 65 11.14 1.94 12.27
N LEU A 66 10.12 1.14 11.96
CA LEU A 66 9.05 1.43 10.99
C LEU A 66 8.64 2.91 11.01
N SER A 67 8.34 3.40 9.81
CA SER A 67 8.26 4.81 9.50
C SER A 67 7.16 5.55 10.27
N HIS A 68 7.49 6.72 10.79
CA HIS A 68 6.49 7.64 11.33
C HIS A 68 6.02 8.57 10.21
N TRP A 69 4.70 8.76 10.12
CA TRP A 69 4.13 9.80 9.27
C TRP A 69 4.49 11.19 9.83
N LEU A 70 4.99 12.04 8.96
CA LEU A 70 5.28 13.44 9.26
C LEU A 70 3.98 14.17 9.61
N LYS A 71 3.94 14.77 10.80
CA LYS A 71 2.81 15.61 11.22
C LYS A 71 2.92 16.95 10.52
N LEU A 72 1.88 17.31 9.78
CA LEU A 72 1.85 18.54 8.97
C LEU A 72 1.89 19.80 9.85
N ASP A 73 1.24 19.76 11.02
CA ASP A 73 1.13 20.91 11.93
C ASP A 73 2.39 21.19 12.75
N LYS A 74 3.35 20.25 12.77
CA LYS A 74 4.57 20.36 13.57
C LYS A 74 5.76 20.72 12.70
N LYS A 75 6.75 21.37 13.31
CA LYS A 75 8.04 21.66 12.67
C LYS A 75 8.80 20.38 12.37
N ILE A 76 9.52 20.35 11.25
CA ILE A 76 10.24 19.14 10.81
C ILE A 76 11.34 18.78 11.81
N ILE A 77 12.14 19.76 12.24
CA ILE A 77 13.23 19.57 13.22
C ILE A 77 12.73 18.98 14.55
N SER A 78 11.52 19.37 14.99
CA SER A 78 10.96 18.86 16.25
C SER A 78 10.58 17.38 16.19
N GLN A 79 10.40 16.84 14.99
CA GLN A 79 9.98 15.46 14.76
C GLN A 79 11.17 14.56 14.40
N LYS A 80 12.19 15.14 13.76
CA LYS A 80 13.41 14.46 13.35
C LYS A 80 14.62 15.29 13.79
N PRO A 81 15.07 15.16 15.04
CA PRO A 81 16.24 15.86 15.56
C PRO A 81 17.57 15.23 15.08
N GLU A 82 17.54 14.42 14.03
CA GLU A 82 18.75 13.83 13.43
C GLU A 82 19.70 14.93 12.96
N ASP A 83 20.99 14.58 12.93
CA ASP A 83 22.10 15.47 12.63
C ASP A 83 21.82 16.31 11.36
N VAL A 84 21.56 17.60 11.58
CA VAL A 84 21.18 18.60 10.55
C VAL A 84 22.28 18.77 9.49
N SER A 85 23.47 18.22 9.74
CA SER A 85 24.57 18.15 8.76
C SER A 85 24.29 17.22 7.58
N LYS A 86 23.37 16.25 7.72
CA LYS A 86 23.00 15.30 6.65
C LYS A 86 21.63 15.64 6.04
N PRO A 87 21.39 15.29 4.76
CA PRO A 87 20.08 15.48 4.16
C PRO A 87 19.03 14.66 4.91
N LEU A 88 17.96 15.31 5.36
CA LEU A 88 16.85 14.63 5.99
C LEU A 88 16.06 13.86 4.91
N CYS A 89 16.11 12.53 4.96
CA CYS A 89 15.37 11.69 4.04
C CYS A 89 13.92 11.47 4.49
N PHE A 90 12.99 11.63 3.56
CA PHE A 90 11.57 11.31 3.66
C PHE A 90 11.13 10.48 2.46
N PHE A 91 10.06 9.73 2.62
CA PHE A 91 9.47 8.92 1.57
C PHE A 91 8.02 9.35 1.36
N PHE A 92 7.67 9.61 0.12
CA PHE A 92 6.30 9.97 -0.25
C PHE A 92 5.51 8.70 -0.55
N HIS A 93 4.51 8.41 0.29
CA HIS A 93 3.73 7.18 0.20
C HIS A 93 2.23 7.45 0.22
N THR A 94 1.48 6.53 -0.38
CA THR A 94 0.03 6.44 -0.22
C THR A 94 -0.30 6.08 1.21
N LYS A 95 -1.14 6.90 1.86
CA LYS A 95 -1.60 6.74 3.24
C LYS A 95 -3.05 6.25 3.30
N PHE A 96 -3.88 6.76 2.41
CA PHE A 96 -5.29 6.42 2.34
C PHE A 96 -5.59 5.94 0.93
N PHE A 97 -6.41 4.89 0.82
CA PHE A 97 -6.87 4.35 -0.45
C PHE A 97 -8.29 4.85 -0.74
N PRO A 98 -8.66 5.04 -2.01
CA PRO A 98 -10.04 5.31 -2.39
C PRO A 98 -10.92 4.07 -2.14
N GLU A 99 -12.23 4.28 -1.98
CA GLU A 99 -13.23 3.21 -2.02
C GLU A 99 -13.45 2.70 -3.45
N ASP A 100 -13.38 3.58 -4.45
CA ASP A 100 -13.45 3.24 -5.88
C ASP A 100 -12.36 3.98 -6.68
N VAL A 101 -11.39 3.22 -7.21
CA VAL A 101 -10.25 3.79 -7.95
C VAL A 101 -10.66 4.46 -9.26
N GLU A 102 -11.76 4.04 -9.90
CA GLU A 102 -12.22 4.59 -11.18
C GLU A 102 -12.99 5.88 -11.00
N GLN A 103 -13.82 5.96 -9.96
CA GLN A 103 -14.66 7.12 -9.71
C GLN A 103 -13.91 8.24 -8.96
N GLU A 104 -12.99 7.89 -8.06
CA GLU A 104 -12.33 8.88 -7.19
C GLU A 104 -11.02 9.41 -7.75
N LEU A 105 -10.24 8.63 -8.51
CA LEU A 105 -8.92 9.06 -8.98
C LEU A 105 -9.01 9.89 -10.26
N ILE A 106 -8.98 11.22 -10.11
CA ILE A 106 -9.25 12.15 -11.21
C ILE A 106 -7.98 12.44 -12.01
N GLN A 107 -6.86 12.78 -11.36
CA GLN A 107 -5.62 13.18 -12.04
C GLN A 107 -4.80 11.96 -12.50
N ALA A 108 -4.19 12.07 -13.69
CA ALA A 108 -3.27 11.06 -14.21
C ALA A 108 -2.06 10.84 -13.28
N THR A 109 -1.51 11.91 -12.69
CA THR A 109 -0.43 11.82 -11.69
C THR A 109 -0.83 10.98 -10.49
N THR A 110 -2.04 11.18 -9.97
CA THR A 110 -2.56 10.42 -8.82
C THR A 110 -2.70 8.94 -9.18
N ARG A 111 -3.29 8.62 -10.34
CA ARG A 111 -3.41 7.24 -10.84
C ARG A 111 -2.04 6.58 -10.99
N ARG A 112 -1.05 7.27 -11.56
CA ARG A 112 0.32 6.76 -11.70
C ARG A 112 0.95 6.44 -10.35
N LEU A 113 0.85 7.36 -9.38
CA LEU A 113 1.43 7.16 -8.05
C LEU A 113 0.79 5.98 -7.32
N PHE A 114 -0.54 5.82 -7.41
CA PHE A 114 -1.23 4.65 -6.87
C PHE A 114 -0.81 3.36 -7.58
N TYR A 115 -0.78 3.36 -8.91
CA TYR A 115 -0.36 2.21 -9.70
C TYR A 115 1.04 1.74 -9.29
N LEU A 116 1.99 2.65 -9.12
CA LEU A 116 3.35 2.32 -8.71
C LEU A 116 3.41 1.77 -7.28
N SER A 117 2.67 2.38 -6.35
CA SER A 117 2.59 1.92 -4.97
C SER A 117 2.01 0.51 -4.88
N VAL A 118 0.90 0.27 -5.58
CA VAL A 118 0.23 -1.03 -5.60
C VAL A 118 1.10 -2.07 -6.31
N LYS A 119 1.69 -1.73 -7.46
CA LYS A 119 2.61 -2.61 -8.18
C LYS A 119 3.80 -3.00 -7.31
N ALA A 120 4.46 -2.03 -6.66
CA ALA A 120 5.57 -2.31 -5.75
C ALA A 120 5.14 -3.20 -4.58
N THR A 121 3.94 -2.98 -4.05
CA THR A 121 3.35 -3.80 -2.97
C THR A 121 3.12 -5.25 -3.42
N ILE A 122 2.66 -5.46 -4.66
CA ILE A 122 2.41 -6.78 -5.24
C ILE A 122 3.75 -7.49 -5.58
N LEU A 123 4.76 -6.76 -6.08
CA LEU A 123 6.04 -7.31 -6.53
C LEU A 123 7.06 -7.56 -5.41
N ASN A 124 7.30 -6.57 -4.55
CA ASN A 124 8.49 -6.50 -3.69
C ASN A 124 8.30 -7.07 -2.27
N ARG A 125 7.25 -7.87 -2.02
CA ARG A 125 6.94 -8.32 -0.65
C ARG A 125 7.86 -9.44 -0.11
N SER A 126 9.08 -9.56 -0.64
CA SER A 126 10.15 -10.40 -0.08
C SER A 126 11.24 -9.60 0.67
N GLU A 127 11.25 -8.27 0.61
CA GLU A 127 12.27 -7.48 1.32
C GLU A 127 11.61 -6.57 2.37
N SER A 128 11.89 -6.85 3.65
CA SER A 128 11.63 -5.99 4.81
C SER A 128 10.21 -5.92 5.40
N ASN A 129 9.78 -7.02 6.03
CA ASN A 129 9.36 -6.90 7.42
C ASN A 129 10.38 -7.68 8.26
N MET A 130 11.34 -6.96 8.85
CA MET A 130 12.44 -7.43 9.73
C MET A 130 11.97 -8.16 11.01
N ASN A 131 10.76 -8.72 11.01
CA ASN A 131 10.15 -9.45 12.12
C ASN A 131 9.87 -10.92 11.77
N GLY A 132 10.29 -11.43 10.61
CA GLY A 132 10.23 -12.86 10.28
C GLY A 132 8.81 -13.45 10.24
N ASN A 133 7.78 -12.61 10.23
CA ASN A 133 6.39 -13.05 10.19
C ASN A 133 5.82 -12.74 8.80
N CYS A 134 5.39 -13.79 8.10
CA CYS A 134 4.65 -13.75 6.86
C CYS A 134 3.27 -13.11 7.09
N PHE A 135 3.22 -11.78 7.16
CA PHE A 135 2.00 -11.04 7.47
C PHE A 135 1.21 -10.70 6.21
N GLY A 136 0.24 -11.51 5.76
CA GLY A 136 -0.86 -11.03 4.90
C GLY A 136 -0.47 -10.39 3.57
N ASP A 137 0.06 -11.18 2.63
CA ASP A 137 0.50 -10.73 1.32
C ASP A 137 -0.67 -10.48 0.38
N LEU A 138 -0.71 -9.31 -0.30
CA LEU A 138 -1.45 -9.06 -1.55
C LEU A 138 -0.87 -9.97 -2.64
N CYS A 139 -1.04 -11.28 -2.47
CA CYS A 139 -0.60 -12.30 -3.41
C CYS A 139 -1.82 -12.67 -4.25
N PRO A 140 -1.94 -12.13 -5.47
CA PRO A 140 -3.01 -12.53 -6.38
C PRO A 140 -2.89 -14.02 -6.73
N SER A 141 -3.99 -14.60 -7.23
CA SER A 141 -3.93 -15.90 -7.88
C SER A 141 -3.04 -15.84 -9.14
N LEU A 142 -2.56 -16.98 -9.61
CA LEU A 142 -1.69 -17.05 -10.78
C LEU A 142 -2.30 -16.35 -12.00
N ASP A 143 -3.58 -16.61 -12.30
CA ASP A 143 -4.26 -15.98 -13.44
C ASP A 143 -4.37 -14.46 -13.29
N VAL A 144 -4.64 -13.96 -12.08
CA VAL A 144 -4.69 -12.52 -11.80
C VAL A 144 -3.30 -11.90 -11.88
N ALA A 145 -2.26 -12.58 -11.40
CA ALA A 145 -0.88 -12.13 -11.52
C ALA A 145 -0.45 -11.98 -12.99
N ILE A 146 -0.83 -12.93 -13.85
CA ILE A 146 -0.57 -12.89 -15.29
C ILE A 146 -1.32 -11.72 -15.93
N LEU A 147 -2.59 -11.53 -15.59
CA LEU A 147 -3.39 -10.40 -16.07
C LEU A 147 -2.76 -9.06 -15.67
N LEU A 148 -2.39 -8.90 -14.39
CA LEU A 148 -1.70 -7.72 -13.88
C LEU A 148 -0.36 -7.48 -14.59
N ALA A 149 0.42 -8.53 -14.84
CA ALA A 149 1.67 -8.41 -15.59
C ALA A 149 1.43 -7.96 -17.05
N SER A 150 0.34 -8.41 -17.69
CA SER A 150 -0.01 -7.98 -19.05
C SER A 150 -0.38 -6.50 -19.10
N LEU A 151 -1.14 -6.01 -18.11
CA LEU A 151 -1.51 -4.60 -17.97
C LEU A 151 -0.29 -3.74 -17.64
N ALA A 152 0.59 -4.22 -16.77
CA ALA A 152 1.85 -3.54 -16.47
C ALA A 152 2.76 -3.46 -17.70
N SER A 153 2.79 -4.52 -18.52
CA SER A 153 3.54 -4.54 -19.78
C SER A 153 2.98 -3.52 -20.77
N GLN A 154 1.65 -3.45 -20.93
CA GLN A 154 1.00 -2.42 -21.74
C GLN A 154 1.29 -1.00 -21.23
N ALA A 155 1.34 -0.79 -19.93
CA ALA A 155 1.64 0.52 -19.34
C ALA A 155 3.11 0.94 -19.52
N GLU A 156 4.06 0.00 -19.55
CA GLU A 156 5.50 0.27 -19.67
C GLU A 156 6.00 0.28 -21.12
N TYR A 157 5.56 -0.68 -21.94
CA TYR A 157 6.07 -0.93 -23.29
C TYR A 157 5.10 -0.52 -24.40
N GLY A 158 3.82 -0.26 -24.08
CA GLY A 158 2.80 0.08 -25.07
C GLY A 158 2.25 -1.13 -25.81
N ASP A 159 1.76 -0.91 -27.03
CA ASP A 159 1.13 -1.97 -27.83
C ASP A 159 2.12 -3.06 -28.23
N VAL A 160 1.62 -4.30 -28.25
CA VAL A 160 2.40 -5.45 -28.66
C VAL A 160 2.76 -5.34 -30.14
N CYS A 161 4.05 -5.22 -30.45
CA CYS A 161 4.54 -5.37 -31.81
C CYS A 161 4.39 -6.83 -32.22
N GLU A 162 3.59 -7.10 -33.27
CA GLU A 162 3.34 -8.46 -33.76
C GLU A 162 4.64 -9.15 -34.21
N ASP A 163 5.62 -8.38 -34.69
CA ASP A 163 6.95 -8.85 -35.09
C ASP A 163 7.82 -9.34 -33.92
N GLU A 164 7.63 -8.84 -32.69
CA GLU A 164 8.33 -9.37 -31.50
C GLU A 164 7.73 -10.69 -30.99
N LEU A 165 6.50 -11.02 -31.41
CA LEU A 165 5.79 -12.23 -30.98
C LEU A 165 5.80 -13.35 -32.03
N SER A 166 6.09 -13.05 -33.29
CA SER A 166 6.14 -14.01 -34.41
C SER A 166 7.42 -14.85 -34.42
N ASP A 167 8.55 -14.29 -33.99
CA ASP A 167 9.86 -14.93 -34.18
C ASP A 167 10.26 -15.90 -33.05
N THR A 168 9.39 -16.12 -32.06
CA THR A 168 9.66 -17.06 -30.95
C THR A 168 8.47 -17.99 -30.71
N GLU A 169 8.28 -18.91 -31.66
CA GLU A 169 7.54 -20.17 -31.46
C GLU A 169 8.16 -21.04 -30.34
N GLU A 170 9.35 -20.70 -29.83
CA GLU A 170 10.10 -21.49 -28.83
C GLU A 170 10.33 -20.81 -27.45
N LEU A 171 9.62 -19.74 -27.09
CA LEU A 171 9.68 -19.29 -25.68
C LEU A 171 8.75 -20.14 -24.80
N THR A 172 9.23 -21.33 -24.42
CA THR A 172 8.65 -22.16 -23.34
C THR A 172 8.57 -21.42 -22.00
N SER A 173 9.27 -20.28 -21.87
CA SER A 173 9.31 -19.44 -20.68
C SER A 173 9.04 -17.97 -21.00
N LEU A 174 8.45 -17.23 -20.07
CA LEU A 174 8.25 -15.78 -20.21
C LEU A 174 9.59 -15.04 -20.24
N PRO A 175 9.75 -13.96 -21.04
CA PRO A 175 10.95 -13.13 -21.01
C PRO A 175 11.24 -12.60 -19.61
N ARG A 176 12.52 -12.47 -19.24
CA ARG A 176 12.95 -11.97 -17.91
C ARG A 176 12.34 -10.61 -17.56
N ARG A 177 12.10 -9.74 -18.56
CA ARG A 177 11.41 -8.45 -18.37
C ARG A 177 9.99 -8.62 -17.80
N ILE A 178 9.27 -9.66 -18.21
CA ILE A 178 7.89 -9.95 -17.80
C ILE A 178 7.87 -10.70 -16.47
N ILE A 179 8.81 -11.63 -16.25
CA ILE A 179 8.93 -12.34 -14.97
C ILE A 179 9.16 -11.36 -13.81
N ARG A 180 9.90 -10.27 -14.04
CA ARG A 180 10.08 -9.19 -13.05
C ARG A 180 8.78 -8.43 -12.71
N LEU A 181 7.77 -8.51 -13.55
CA LEU A 181 6.43 -7.94 -13.32
C LEU A 181 5.48 -8.91 -12.63
N ILE A 182 5.97 -10.08 -12.22
CA ILE A 182 5.22 -11.09 -11.45
C ILE A 182 5.84 -11.21 -10.05
N PRO A 183 5.02 -11.35 -8.98
CA PRO A 183 5.52 -11.58 -7.63
C PRO A 183 6.50 -12.76 -7.56
N ALA A 184 7.60 -12.59 -6.83
CA ALA A 184 8.66 -13.59 -6.73
C ALA A 184 8.17 -14.95 -6.21
N GLN A 185 7.14 -14.97 -5.37
CA GLN A 185 6.52 -16.18 -4.83
C GLN A 185 5.90 -17.06 -5.91
N LEU A 186 5.50 -16.47 -7.04
CA LEU A 186 4.83 -17.17 -8.15
C LEU A 186 5.79 -17.59 -9.26
N TRP A 187 7.08 -17.22 -9.19
CA TRP A 187 8.06 -17.54 -10.24
C TRP A 187 8.15 -19.05 -10.49
N THR A 188 8.18 -19.87 -9.44
CA THR A 188 8.23 -21.33 -9.55
C THR A 188 6.96 -21.91 -10.20
N GLN A 189 5.80 -21.35 -9.86
CA GLN A 189 4.51 -21.77 -10.42
C GLN A 189 4.40 -21.38 -11.90
N VAL A 190 4.82 -20.16 -12.25
CA VAL A 190 4.89 -19.68 -13.64
C VAL A 190 5.76 -20.56 -14.52
N GLN A 191 6.87 -21.08 -13.99
CA GLN A 191 7.76 -21.98 -14.73
C GLN A 191 7.22 -23.41 -14.85
N SER A 192 6.42 -23.85 -13.88
CA SER A 192 5.89 -25.23 -13.85
C SER A 192 4.54 -25.37 -14.58
N THR A 193 3.75 -24.32 -14.67
CA THR A 193 2.42 -24.35 -15.32
C THR A 193 2.53 -24.12 -16.83
N GLN A 194 2.19 -25.14 -17.61
CA GLN A 194 2.10 -25.04 -19.07
C GLN A 194 0.97 -24.09 -19.51
N GLY A 195 1.18 -23.34 -20.59
CA GLY A 195 0.19 -22.41 -21.15
C GLY A 195 0.15 -21.02 -20.51
N VAL A 196 0.94 -20.74 -19.47
CA VAL A 196 1.04 -19.40 -18.85
C VAL A 196 1.52 -18.35 -19.86
N THR A 197 2.54 -18.67 -20.66
CA THR A 197 3.04 -17.78 -21.71
C THR A 197 1.97 -17.48 -22.75
N GLN A 198 1.17 -18.48 -23.14
CA GLN A 198 0.10 -18.31 -24.12
C GLN A 198 -1.02 -17.41 -23.57
N LYS A 199 -1.47 -17.66 -22.33
CA LYS A 199 -2.44 -16.81 -21.62
C LYS A 199 -1.97 -15.36 -21.52
N PHE A 200 -0.69 -15.16 -21.17
CA PHE A 200 -0.11 -13.82 -21.13
C PHE A 200 -0.18 -13.13 -22.50
N LYS A 201 0.22 -13.82 -23.58
CA LYS A 201 0.16 -13.29 -24.94
C LYS A 201 -1.27 -12.91 -25.34
N GLU A 202 -2.26 -13.74 -25.00
CA GLU A 202 -3.68 -13.48 -25.28
C GLU A 202 -4.18 -12.23 -24.55
N TYR A 203 -3.90 -12.11 -23.25
CA TYR A 203 -4.25 -10.89 -22.50
C TYR A 203 -3.54 -9.66 -23.06
N TYR A 204 -2.25 -9.75 -23.36
CA TYR A 204 -1.50 -8.60 -23.86
C TYR A 204 -2.03 -8.13 -25.23
N LYS A 205 -2.34 -9.07 -26.14
CA LYS A 205 -2.99 -8.77 -27.42
C LYS A 205 -4.37 -8.12 -27.25
N SER A 206 -5.13 -8.53 -26.23
CA SER A 206 -6.45 -7.97 -25.95
C SER A 206 -6.42 -6.49 -25.55
N HIS A 207 -5.27 -6.01 -25.06
CA HIS A 207 -5.09 -4.62 -24.62
C HIS A 207 -4.60 -3.67 -25.74
N LYS A 208 -4.53 -4.14 -26.99
CA LYS A 208 -4.07 -3.33 -28.14
C LYS A 208 -4.90 -2.05 -28.29
N GLY A 209 -4.22 -0.92 -28.42
CA GLY A 209 -4.83 0.42 -28.49
C GLY A 209 -5.16 1.04 -27.14
N MET A 210 -4.83 0.36 -26.02
CA MET A 210 -4.99 0.92 -24.68
C MET A 210 -3.84 1.87 -24.38
N ASN A 211 -4.17 3.13 -24.07
CA ASN A 211 -3.16 4.09 -23.62
C ASN A 211 -2.65 3.73 -22.22
N ARG A 212 -1.48 4.27 -21.87
CA ARG A 212 -0.84 4.03 -20.58
C ARG A 212 -1.74 4.35 -19.38
N ASP A 213 -2.41 5.50 -19.38
CA ASP A 213 -3.29 5.91 -18.28
C ASP A 213 -4.45 4.94 -18.05
N LYS A 214 -5.07 4.43 -19.13
CA LYS A 214 -6.12 3.41 -19.01
C LYS A 214 -5.55 2.08 -18.54
N ALA A 215 -4.36 1.69 -19.00
CA ALA A 215 -3.71 0.46 -18.54
C ALA A 215 -3.40 0.50 -17.04
N GLU A 216 -2.88 1.63 -16.54
CA GLU A 216 -2.65 1.86 -15.12
C GLU A 216 -3.95 1.82 -14.31
N LEU A 217 -5.02 2.43 -14.83
CA LEU A 217 -6.32 2.40 -14.17
C LEU A 217 -6.91 0.97 -14.13
N GLN A 218 -6.87 0.23 -15.24
CA GLN A 218 -7.34 -1.16 -15.26
C GLN A 218 -6.52 -2.05 -14.31
N TYR A 219 -5.22 -1.83 -14.21
CA TYR A 219 -4.38 -2.53 -13.23
C TYR A 219 -4.89 -2.29 -11.81
N LEU A 220 -5.19 -1.04 -11.45
CA LEU A 220 -5.74 -0.70 -10.14
C LEU A 220 -7.12 -1.32 -9.90
N LYS A 221 -8.00 -1.33 -10.91
CA LYS A 221 -9.33 -1.98 -10.81
C LYS A 221 -9.21 -3.47 -10.51
N VAL A 222 -8.32 -4.17 -11.20
CA VAL A 222 -8.07 -5.60 -10.96
C VAL A 222 -7.48 -5.81 -9.56
N ALA A 223 -6.53 -4.97 -9.14
CA ALA A 223 -5.93 -5.06 -7.81
C ALA A 223 -6.94 -4.80 -6.69
N GLN A 224 -7.90 -3.88 -6.89
CA GLN A 224 -8.93 -3.52 -5.92
C GLN A 224 -9.87 -4.68 -5.57
N ILE A 225 -10.06 -5.63 -6.49
CA ILE A 225 -10.90 -6.82 -6.26
C ILE A 225 -10.33 -7.70 -5.14
N HIS A 226 -9.02 -7.63 -4.88
CA HIS A 226 -8.38 -8.43 -3.85
C HIS A 226 -8.78 -7.95 -2.44
N HIS A 227 -9.19 -8.87 -1.54
CA HIS A 227 -9.67 -8.56 -0.18
C HIS A 227 -8.63 -7.96 0.77
N LEU A 228 -7.37 -7.89 0.34
CA LEU A 228 -6.26 -7.28 1.07
C LEU A 228 -5.84 -5.92 0.47
N PHE A 229 -6.55 -5.44 -0.56
CA PHE A 229 -6.26 -4.16 -1.19
C PHE A 229 -6.54 -3.01 -0.22
N GLY A 230 -5.52 -2.16 -0.01
CA GLY A 230 -5.65 -0.98 0.86
C GLY A 230 -5.93 -1.29 2.33
N VAL A 231 -5.58 -2.48 2.81
CA VAL A 231 -5.80 -2.90 4.20
C VAL A 231 -4.55 -2.69 5.05
N ASP A 232 -4.67 -1.83 6.07
CA ASP A 232 -3.65 -1.68 7.11
C ASP A 232 -3.92 -2.66 8.26
N PHE A 233 -3.01 -3.62 8.45
CA PHE A 233 -3.14 -4.66 9.47
C PHE A 233 -2.49 -4.29 10.80
N PHE A 234 -3.25 -4.46 11.88
CA PHE A 234 -2.78 -4.29 13.25
C PHE A 234 -3.04 -5.56 14.09
N PRO A 235 -2.03 -6.07 14.80
CA PRO A 235 -2.22 -7.21 15.69
C PRO A 235 -3.04 -6.77 16.90
N ILE A 236 -4.13 -7.48 17.19
CA ILE A 236 -4.99 -7.20 18.34
C ILE A 236 -5.31 -8.48 19.12
N VAL A 237 -5.74 -8.29 20.36
CA VAL A 237 -6.35 -9.36 21.16
C VAL A 237 -7.80 -8.98 21.36
N CYS A 238 -8.71 -9.82 20.86
CA CYS A 238 -10.14 -9.62 21.08
C CYS A 238 -10.49 -10.08 22.50
N VAL A 239 -10.76 -9.12 23.39
CA VAL A 239 -11.04 -9.40 24.82
C VAL A 239 -12.54 -9.48 25.10
N ARG A 240 -13.36 -8.66 24.44
CA ARG A 240 -14.82 -8.62 24.63
C ARG A 240 -15.50 -7.88 23.47
N MET A 241 -16.42 -8.53 22.77
CA MET A 241 -17.31 -7.87 21.81
C MET A 241 -18.71 -7.74 22.42
N LYS A 242 -19.20 -6.53 22.68
CA LYS A 242 -20.58 -6.41 23.20
C LYS A 242 -21.57 -7.02 22.19
N CYS A 243 -22.40 -7.98 22.63
CA CYS A 243 -23.37 -8.65 21.77
C CYS A 243 -24.23 -7.63 21.03
N PRO A 244 -24.37 -7.73 19.69
CA PRO A 244 -25.17 -6.79 18.91
C PRO A 244 -26.64 -6.78 19.33
N ARG A 245 -27.16 -7.82 20.00
CA ARG A 245 -28.55 -7.91 20.52
C ARG A 245 -28.95 -6.73 21.42
N MET A 246 -28.00 -6.03 22.05
CA MET A 246 -28.27 -4.83 22.87
C MET A 246 -28.16 -3.51 22.09
N SER A 247 -27.96 -3.57 20.78
CA SER A 247 -27.77 -2.42 19.89
C SER A 247 -28.57 -2.60 18.60
N ASN A 248 -28.95 -1.52 17.93
CA ASN A 248 -29.70 -1.58 16.65
C ASN A 248 -28.91 -2.22 15.48
N LEU A 249 -27.73 -2.78 15.74
CA LEU A 249 -26.83 -3.43 14.78
C LEU A 249 -27.28 -4.86 14.41
N THR A 250 -28.29 -5.42 15.08
CA THR A 250 -28.72 -6.82 14.87
C THR A 250 -29.16 -7.11 13.43
N ARG A 251 -29.56 -6.08 12.68
CA ARG A 251 -30.00 -6.18 11.28
C ARG A 251 -28.86 -6.35 10.27
N ASN A 252 -27.61 -6.13 10.70
CA ASN A 252 -26.44 -6.09 9.81
C ASN A 252 -25.55 -7.33 9.93
N PHE A 253 -25.98 -8.37 10.66
CA PHE A 253 -25.23 -9.61 10.83
C PHE A 253 -26.09 -10.82 10.44
N THR A 254 -25.47 -11.79 9.77
CA THR A 254 -26.05 -13.10 9.48
C THR A 254 -26.06 -14.00 10.72
N GLN A 255 -26.93 -15.00 10.73
CA GLN A 255 -27.03 -15.98 11.83
C GLN A 255 -25.69 -16.72 12.10
N ASN A 256 -24.89 -16.91 11.05
CA ASN A 256 -23.55 -17.51 11.14
C ASN A 256 -22.56 -16.56 11.82
N GLU A 257 -22.53 -15.29 11.41
CA GLU A 257 -21.72 -14.25 12.06
C GLU A 257 -22.06 -14.13 13.54
N PHE A 258 -23.35 -14.15 13.92
CA PHE A 258 -23.77 -14.14 15.33
C PHE A 258 -23.21 -15.31 16.14
N THR A 259 -23.18 -16.50 15.56
CA THR A 259 -22.70 -17.71 16.24
C THR A 259 -21.18 -17.63 16.47
N ILE A 260 -20.43 -17.13 15.49
CA ILE A 260 -18.98 -16.88 15.59
C ILE A 260 -18.69 -15.78 16.64
N LEU A 261 -19.49 -14.71 16.65
CA LEU A 261 -19.37 -13.57 17.56
C LEU A 261 -19.63 -13.98 19.03
N HIS A 262 -20.59 -14.89 19.25
CA HIS A 262 -20.88 -15.43 20.58
C HIS A 262 -19.77 -16.33 21.11
N ASN A 263 -19.10 -17.11 20.24
CA ASN A 263 -17.99 -17.97 20.62
C ASN A 263 -16.70 -17.17 20.88
N THR A 264 -16.42 -16.13 20.09
CA THR A 264 -15.27 -15.22 20.33
C THR A 264 -15.41 -14.41 21.61
N ASN A 265 -16.63 -14.16 22.09
CA ASN A 265 -16.86 -13.45 23.35
C ASN A 265 -16.40 -14.20 24.62
N LYS A 266 -16.18 -15.51 24.54
CA LYS A 266 -15.84 -16.34 25.70
C LYS A 266 -14.33 -16.48 25.93
N CYS A 267 -13.50 -16.19 24.93
CA CYS A 267 -12.05 -16.44 24.98
C CYS A 267 -11.28 -15.23 24.46
N GLN A 268 -10.18 -14.84 25.13
CA GLN A 268 -9.22 -13.92 24.55
C GLN A 268 -8.59 -14.57 23.31
N THR A 269 -8.86 -14.01 22.14
CA THR A 269 -8.33 -14.55 20.87
C THR A 269 -7.41 -13.56 20.20
N ASN A 270 -6.23 -14.04 19.78
CA ASN A 270 -5.37 -13.29 18.88
C ASN A 270 -6.09 -13.13 17.54
N ALA A 271 -6.18 -11.90 17.06
CA ALA A 271 -6.90 -11.51 15.86
C ALA A 271 -6.16 -10.37 15.16
N TRP A 272 -6.62 -10.01 13.97
CA TRP A 272 -6.12 -8.84 13.25
C TRP A 272 -7.21 -7.83 12.98
N LEU A 273 -6.89 -6.56 13.20
CA LEU A 273 -7.72 -5.45 12.79
C LEU A 273 -7.18 -4.94 11.45
N GLY A 274 -7.99 -5.03 10.40
CA GLY A 274 -7.77 -4.33 9.14
C GLY A 274 -8.46 -2.98 9.17
N VAL A 275 -7.73 -1.92 8.87
CA VAL A 275 -8.31 -0.59 8.66
C VAL A 275 -8.32 -0.33 7.15
N THR A 276 -9.48 0.01 6.61
CA THR A 276 -9.71 0.16 5.17
C THR A 276 -10.52 1.43 4.88
N ALA A 277 -10.62 1.80 3.60
CA ALA A 277 -11.48 2.88 3.15
C ALA A 277 -12.96 2.63 3.52
N SER A 278 -13.44 1.38 3.46
CA SER A 278 -14.84 1.04 3.72
C SER A 278 -15.19 0.86 5.21
N GLY A 279 -14.20 0.60 6.07
CA GLY A 279 -14.44 0.41 7.50
C GLY A 279 -13.33 -0.32 8.25
N LEU A 280 -13.70 -0.80 9.44
CA LEU A 280 -12.88 -1.68 10.27
C LEU A 280 -13.24 -3.14 10.02
N GLN A 281 -12.24 -3.96 9.74
CA GLN A 281 -12.40 -5.37 9.45
C GLN A 281 -11.71 -6.21 10.53
N LEU A 282 -12.39 -7.25 11.02
CA LEU A 282 -11.84 -8.19 11.98
C LEU A 282 -11.50 -9.51 11.29
N TYR A 283 -10.24 -9.90 11.39
CA TYR A 283 -9.72 -11.14 10.84
C TYR A 283 -9.40 -12.13 11.96
N GLY A 284 -9.36 -13.41 11.61
CA GLY A 284 -8.96 -14.48 12.53
C GLY A 284 -7.47 -14.48 12.83
N LYS A 285 -6.89 -15.66 13.10
CA LYS A 285 -5.45 -15.80 13.37
C LYS A 285 -4.60 -15.53 12.12
N CYS A 286 -5.14 -15.84 10.94
CA CYS A 286 -4.48 -15.69 9.66
C CYS A 286 -5.00 -14.43 8.94
N GLN A 287 -4.12 -13.50 8.61
CA GLN A 287 -4.46 -12.26 7.88
C GLN A 287 -4.82 -12.51 6.41
N ARG A 288 -4.44 -13.67 5.85
CA ARG A 288 -4.71 -14.03 4.44
C ARG A 288 -6.17 -14.42 4.20
N ASP A 289 -6.88 -14.81 5.26
CA ASP A 289 -8.27 -15.20 5.16
C ASP A 289 -9.16 -13.97 4.93
N PRO A 290 -10.33 -14.13 4.32
CA PRO A 290 -11.30 -13.05 4.26
C PRO A 290 -11.69 -12.58 5.68
N PRO A 291 -12.06 -11.31 5.85
CA PRO A 291 -12.46 -10.78 7.15
C PRO A 291 -13.69 -11.54 7.68
N GLN A 292 -13.67 -11.87 8.97
CA GLN A 292 -14.79 -12.53 9.65
C GLN A 292 -15.94 -11.56 9.91
N PHE A 293 -15.61 -10.28 10.15
CA PHE A 293 -16.58 -9.22 10.37
C PHE A 293 -16.11 -7.93 9.74
N THR A 294 -17.04 -7.16 9.19
CA THR A 294 -16.78 -5.81 8.67
C THR A 294 -17.71 -4.82 9.35
N PHE A 295 -17.13 -3.78 9.93
CA PHE A 295 -17.82 -2.66 10.57
C PHE A 295 -17.65 -1.41 9.69
N PRO A 296 -18.63 -1.08 8.85
CA PRO A 296 -18.54 0.08 7.99
C PRO A 296 -18.50 1.39 8.78
N TRP A 297 -17.84 2.41 8.24
CA TRP A 297 -17.64 3.69 8.93
C TRP A 297 -18.94 4.38 9.37
N ASN A 298 -20.02 4.24 8.60
CA ASN A 298 -21.33 4.80 8.92
C ASN A 298 -21.97 4.25 10.21
N LEU A 299 -21.52 3.07 10.69
CA LEU A 299 -21.98 2.48 11.95
C LEU A 299 -21.10 2.87 13.15
N ILE A 300 -19.92 3.44 12.91
CA ILE A 300 -18.94 3.77 13.94
C ILE A 300 -19.16 5.22 14.37
N LYS A 301 -19.57 5.42 15.63
CA LYS A 301 -19.83 6.76 16.18
C LYS A 301 -18.57 7.44 16.72
N ASN A 302 -17.74 6.68 17.43
CA ASN A 302 -16.55 7.17 18.11
C ASN A 302 -15.48 6.08 18.07
N VAL A 303 -14.21 6.49 18.01
CA VAL A 303 -13.07 5.61 18.20
C VAL A 303 -12.18 6.24 19.27
N SER A 304 -11.89 5.49 20.31
CA SER A 304 -11.08 5.91 21.43
C SER A 304 -10.05 4.85 21.79
N TYR A 305 -8.93 5.28 22.36
CA TYR A 305 -7.91 4.38 22.86
C TYR A 305 -7.45 4.83 24.23
N ARG A 306 -7.41 3.88 25.17
CA ARG A 306 -6.83 4.09 26.50
C ARG A 306 -5.92 2.91 26.83
N GLU A 307 -4.66 3.24 27.12
CA GLU A 307 -3.58 2.30 27.49
C GLU A 307 -3.25 1.27 26.42
N ARG A 308 -4.05 0.19 26.32
CA ARG A 308 -3.97 -0.92 25.36
C ARG A 308 -5.34 -1.39 24.86
N LYS A 309 -6.39 -0.63 25.18
CA LYS A 309 -7.76 -0.94 24.83
C LYS A 309 -8.28 0.09 23.84
N VAL A 310 -8.69 -0.39 22.67
CA VAL A 310 -9.47 0.38 21.70
C VAL A 310 -10.96 0.19 22.03
N SER A 311 -11.76 1.25 21.97
CA SER A 311 -13.20 1.25 22.23
C SER A 311 -13.94 2.19 21.30
#